data_AF-A0AA97PMA4-F1
#
_entry.id   AF-A0AA97PMA4-F1
#
_cell.length_a   1.000
_cell.length_b   1.000
_cell.length_c   1.000
_cell.angle_alpha   90.00
_cell.angle_beta   90.00
_cell.angle_gamma   90.00
#
_symmetry.space_group_name_H-M   'P 1'
#
loop_
_entity.id
_entity.type
_entity.pdbx_description
1 polymer ?
#
loop_
_entity_poly.entity_id
_entity_poly.type
_entity_poly.pdbx_seq_one_letter_code
_entity_poly.pdbx_strand_id
1 'polypeptide(L)'
;MQFLSTMLLGVAALGATVTAIPAELKARIPAGVSYTEIEPSQIPEAVKLSAASVNSTQLDVRSLEKRADHGVYLCTNSNWSGHCVHINAPAGVCVPLAGDLNDQVSSVGPDAGAYCRFYFNAGCTDDNGCWHFDLTSPGIDNLNQQRYWVCGQPGNNPNDRVTSYQCWDW
;
A
#
# COMPACT_ATOMS: atom_id res chain seq x y z
N MET A 1 50.60 26.45 29.02
CA MET A 1 49.23 26.83 28.60
C MET A 1 48.88 26.02 27.37
N GLN A 2 48.05 24.98 27.51
CA GLN A 2 47.60 24.17 26.38
C GLN A 2 46.16 23.77 26.71
N PHE A 3 45.20 24.43 26.04
CA PHE A 3 43.78 24.18 26.23
C PHE A 3 43.35 23.11 25.22
N LEU A 4 42.82 21.99 25.73
CA LEU A 4 42.12 20.97 24.95
C LEU A 4 40.81 21.55 24.41
N SER A 5 40.55 21.43 23.11
CA SER A 5 39.23 21.62 22.51
C SER A 5 38.67 20.26 22.06
N THR A 6 37.72 19.74 22.82
CA THR A 6 36.85 18.63 22.43
C THR A 6 35.70 19.17 21.57
N MET A 7 35.66 18.81 20.28
CA MET A 7 34.48 18.99 19.44
C MET A 7 33.46 17.89 19.73
N LEU A 8 32.29 18.26 20.23
CA LEU A 8 31.11 17.39 20.23
C LEU A 8 30.47 17.43 18.83
N LEU A 9 30.41 16.27 18.17
CA LEU A 9 29.51 16.03 17.03
C LEU A 9 28.11 15.73 17.58
N GLY A 10 27.20 16.71 17.44
CA GLY A 10 25.78 16.52 17.71
C GLY A 10 25.13 15.71 16.58
N VAL A 11 24.63 14.52 16.91
CA VAL A 11 23.81 13.70 16.01
C VAL A 11 22.39 14.25 16.05
N ALA A 12 21.94 14.86 14.94
CA ALA A 12 20.55 15.25 14.78
C ALA A 12 19.73 14.00 14.38
N ALA A 13 18.87 13.52 15.29
CA ALA A 13 17.90 12.49 14.96
C ALA A 13 16.77 13.11 14.13
N LEU A 14 16.67 12.71 12.86
CA LEU A 14 15.54 13.02 11.99
C LEU A 14 14.34 12.19 12.46
N GLY A 15 13.46 12.81 13.23
CA GLY A 15 12.17 12.22 13.57
C GLY A 15 11.27 12.20 12.33
N ALA A 16 10.65 11.05 12.05
CA ALA A 16 9.64 10.92 11.00
C ALA A 16 8.51 11.94 11.26
N THR A 17 8.29 12.85 10.32
CA THR A 17 7.16 13.76 10.37
C THR A 17 5.91 12.97 10.00
N VAL A 18 5.03 12.75 10.98
CA VAL A 18 3.68 12.25 10.71
C VAL A 18 2.93 13.37 9.98
N THR A 19 2.89 13.32 8.65
CA THR A 19 2.05 14.22 7.87
C THR A 19 0.59 13.93 8.19
N ALA A 20 -0.18 15.00 8.43
CA ALA A 20 -1.59 14.87 8.71
C ALA A 20 -2.29 14.29 7.48
N ILE A 21 -3.17 13.32 7.72
CA ILE A 21 -4.12 12.77 6.73
C ILE A 21 -4.66 13.91 5.84
N PRO A 22 -4.56 13.82 4.50
CA PRO A 22 -5.06 14.85 3.59
C PRO A 22 -6.51 15.21 3.91
N ALA A 23 -6.87 16.50 3.82
CA ALA A 23 -8.16 17.00 4.28
C ALA A 23 -9.34 16.35 3.53
N GLU A 24 -9.14 16.06 2.25
CA GLU A 24 -10.04 15.32 1.37
C GLU A 24 -10.23 13.86 1.81
N LEU A 25 -9.19 13.23 2.38
CA LEU A 25 -9.24 11.87 2.89
C LEU A 25 -9.94 11.83 4.26
N LYS A 26 -9.67 12.81 5.13
CA LYS A 26 -10.24 12.92 6.48
C LYS A 26 -11.77 12.99 6.48
N ALA A 27 -12.36 13.58 5.44
CA ALA A 27 -13.83 13.65 5.30
C ALA A 27 -14.47 12.33 4.82
N ARG A 28 -13.67 11.36 4.34
CA ARG A 28 -14.14 10.13 3.69
C ARG A 28 -13.54 8.84 4.27
N ILE A 29 -12.63 8.94 5.25
CA ILE A 29 -12.04 7.79 5.92
C ILE A 29 -13.12 7.00 6.69
N PRO A 30 -13.31 5.71 6.35
CA PRO A 30 -14.10 4.82 7.18
C PRO A 30 -13.50 4.67 8.58
N ALA A 31 -14.34 4.40 9.58
CA ALA A 31 -13.85 4.15 10.94
C ALA A 31 -12.84 2.98 10.96
N GLY A 32 -11.72 3.18 11.65
CA GLY A 32 -10.68 2.16 11.82
C GLY A 32 -9.60 2.15 10.73
N VAL A 33 -9.66 3.02 9.73
CA VAL A 33 -8.59 3.16 8.73
C VAL A 33 -7.53 4.15 9.23
N SER A 34 -6.25 3.74 9.22
CA SER A 34 -5.11 4.61 9.44
C SER A 34 -4.35 4.84 8.14
N TYR A 35 -3.85 6.06 7.95
CA TYR A 35 -3.06 6.47 6.80
C TYR A 35 -1.74 7.04 7.32
N THR A 36 -0.63 6.56 6.77
CA THR A 36 0.72 6.98 7.14
C THR A 36 1.53 7.22 5.88
N GLU A 37 2.03 8.43 5.68
CA GLU A 37 3.06 8.68 4.67
C GLU A 37 4.37 8.03 5.11
N ILE A 38 5.06 7.38 4.17
CA ILE A 38 6.28 6.63 4.45
C ILE A 38 7.33 6.91 3.38
N GLU A 39 8.58 6.78 3.77
CA GLU A 39 9.70 6.77 2.84
C GLU A 39 9.81 5.40 2.14
N PRO A 40 10.24 5.35 0.86
CA PRO A 40 10.50 4.10 0.12
C PRO A 40 11.35 3.05 0.86
N SER A 41 12.27 3.50 1.71
CA SER A 41 13.12 2.62 2.52
C SER A 41 12.38 1.91 3.65
N GLN A 42 11.20 2.39 4.03
CA GLN A 42 10.36 1.80 5.09
C GLN A 42 9.48 0.65 4.56
N ILE A 43 9.33 0.54 3.23
CA ILE A 43 8.57 -0.54 2.60
C ILE A 43 9.36 -1.85 2.74
N PRO A 44 8.79 -2.90 3.35
CA PRO A 44 9.49 -4.17 3.54
C PRO A 44 9.91 -4.82 2.22
N GLU A 45 11.11 -5.39 2.17
CA GLU A 45 11.59 -6.12 0.98
C GLU A 45 10.66 -7.29 0.59
N ALA A 46 10.00 -7.92 1.57
CA ALA A 46 9.02 -8.97 1.32
C ALA A 46 7.82 -8.49 0.47
N VAL A 47 7.49 -7.20 0.51
CA VAL A 47 6.47 -6.58 -0.36
C VAL A 47 7.05 -6.26 -1.73
N LYS A 48 8.34 -5.91 -1.81
CA LYS A 48 9.01 -5.52 -3.06
C LYS A 48 9.43 -6.71 -3.94
N LEU A 49 9.76 -7.84 -3.34
CA LEU A 49 10.30 -9.01 -4.05
C LEU A 49 9.20 -9.73 -4.83
N SER A 50 9.19 -9.62 -6.16
CA SER A 50 8.27 -10.39 -7.02
C SER A 50 8.34 -11.89 -6.71
N ALA A 51 7.19 -12.57 -6.67
CA ALA A 51 6.90 -13.92 -6.13
C ALA A 51 7.82 -15.11 -6.55
N ALA A 52 9.12 -15.02 -6.28
CA ALA A 52 10.07 -16.13 -6.38
C ALA A 52 10.70 -16.37 -5.00
N SER A 53 10.23 -17.45 -4.36
CA SER A 53 10.69 -18.02 -3.09
C SER A 53 10.16 -17.37 -1.81
N VAL A 54 9.00 -17.85 -1.36
CA VAL A 54 8.73 -17.99 0.07
C VAL A 54 8.30 -19.44 0.29
N ASN A 55 9.08 -20.16 1.10
CA ASN A 55 8.81 -21.55 1.46
C ASN A 55 7.94 -21.53 2.72
N SER A 56 6.62 -21.63 2.57
CA SER A 56 5.67 -21.56 3.69
C SER A 56 5.40 -22.95 4.27
N THR A 57 5.94 -23.22 5.46
CA THR A 57 5.46 -24.28 6.34
C THR A 57 5.01 -23.67 7.67
N GLN A 58 3.78 -23.17 7.71
CA GLN A 58 3.10 -22.94 8.99
C GLN A 58 1.59 -23.05 8.79
N LEU A 59 1.04 -24.20 9.18
CA LEU A 59 -0.39 -24.37 9.36
C LEU A 59 -0.74 -23.81 10.74
N ASP A 60 -1.40 -22.66 10.77
CA ASP A 60 -1.95 -22.10 12.00
C ASP A 60 -3.46 -22.38 12.08
N VAL A 61 -3.88 -22.79 13.27
CA VAL A 61 -5.23 -23.23 13.59
C VAL A 61 -6.09 -21.98 13.77
N ARG A 62 -7.04 -21.75 12.86
CA ARG A 62 -7.93 -20.57 12.90
C ARG A 62 -8.86 -20.63 14.12
N SER A 63 -8.44 -20.00 15.22
CA SER A 63 -9.32 -19.49 16.26
C SER A 63 -10.20 -18.39 15.65
N LEU A 64 -11.42 -18.18 16.15
CA LEU A 64 -12.29 -17.06 15.77
C LEU A 64 -11.70 -15.76 16.34
N GLU A 65 -10.60 -15.32 15.75
CA GLU A 65 -9.96 -14.06 16.06
C GLU A 65 -10.67 -12.94 15.32
N LYS A 66 -10.64 -11.73 15.91
CA LYS A 66 -11.03 -10.50 15.23
C LYS A 66 -10.31 -10.48 13.88
N ARG A 67 -11.05 -10.24 12.78
CA ARG A 67 -10.43 -10.13 11.45
C ARG A 67 -9.25 -9.17 11.52
N ALA A 68 -8.12 -9.58 10.93
CA ALA A 68 -6.92 -8.78 10.98
C ALA A 68 -7.15 -7.45 10.26
N ASP A 69 -6.51 -6.39 10.74
CA ASP A 69 -6.38 -5.17 9.93
C ASP A 69 -5.32 -5.46 8.85
N HIS A 70 -5.61 -5.10 7.61
CA HIS A 70 -4.72 -5.31 6.48
C HIS A 70 -4.11 -3.98 6.04
N GLY A 71 -2.78 -3.93 6.00
CA GLY A 71 -2.06 -2.80 5.46
C GLY A 71 -1.78 -2.95 3.97
N VAL A 72 -1.76 -1.82 3.27
CA VAL A 72 -1.40 -1.74 1.86
C VAL A 72 -0.42 -0.60 1.66
N TYR A 73 0.68 -0.90 0.98
CA TYR A 73 1.65 0.08 0.51
C TYR A 73 1.25 0.55 -0.88
N LEU A 74 1.17 1.86 -1.08
CA LEU A 74 0.90 2.48 -2.38
C LEU A 74 1.94 3.56 -2.64
N CYS A 75 2.48 3.61 -3.86
CA CYS A 75 3.30 4.74 -4.28
C CYS A 75 2.87 5.28 -5.64
N THR A 76 3.08 6.58 -5.83
CA THR A 76 2.68 7.28 -7.06
C THR A 76 3.59 7.01 -8.25
N ASN A 77 4.82 6.53 -8.02
CA ASN A 77 5.72 6.13 -9.09
C ASN A 77 6.04 4.64 -9.01
N SER A 78 6.43 4.08 -10.16
CA SER A 78 6.93 2.71 -10.22
C SER A 78 8.22 2.52 -9.40
N ASN A 79 8.57 1.27 -9.15
CA ASN A 79 9.70 0.80 -8.36
C ASN A 79 9.69 1.35 -6.93
N TRP A 80 8.50 1.43 -6.31
CA TRP A 80 8.32 1.84 -4.91
C TRP A 80 8.91 3.24 -4.63
N SER A 81 8.63 4.20 -5.51
CA SER A 81 9.21 5.55 -5.44
C SER A 81 8.15 6.65 -5.55
N GLY A 82 8.56 7.91 -5.40
CA GLY A 82 7.64 9.05 -5.39
C GLY A 82 6.99 9.23 -4.01
N HIS A 83 5.73 9.66 -4.01
CA HIS A 83 4.93 9.75 -2.79
C HIS A 83 4.44 8.35 -2.41
N CYS A 84 4.76 7.89 -1.20
CA CYS A 84 4.44 6.55 -0.72
C CYS A 84 3.66 6.61 0.59
N VAL A 85 2.69 5.71 0.73
CA VAL A 85 1.86 5.60 1.92
C VAL A 85 1.70 4.15 2.34
N HIS A 86 1.42 3.95 3.61
CA HIS A 86 0.90 2.71 4.16
C HIS A 86 -0.46 2.97 4.81
N ILE A 87 -1.48 2.27 4.31
CA ILE A 87 -2.85 2.42 4.78
C ILE A 87 -3.31 1.10 5.39
N ASN A 88 -3.62 1.10 6.69
CA ASN A 88 -4.20 -0.05 7.38
C ASN A 88 -5.71 0.12 7.48
N ALA A 89 -6.46 -0.92 7.11
CA ALA A 89 -7.91 -0.94 7.19
C ALA A 89 -8.41 -2.29 7.72
N PRO A 90 -9.55 -2.33 8.44
CA PRO A 90 -10.15 -3.60 8.83
C PRO A 90 -10.55 -4.42 7.59
N ALA A 91 -10.44 -5.76 7.69
CA ALA A 91 -10.85 -6.64 6.60
C ALA A 91 -12.29 -6.40 6.14
N GLY A 92 -12.47 -6.29 4.82
CA GLY A 92 -13.74 -6.01 4.17
C GLY A 92 -14.17 -4.55 4.23
N VAL A 93 -13.34 -3.62 4.70
CA VAL A 93 -13.62 -2.18 4.58
C VAL A 93 -13.16 -1.68 3.21
N CYS A 94 -14.04 -1.01 2.50
CA CYS A 94 -13.69 -0.30 1.27
C CYS A 94 -12.94 0.99 1.60
N VAL A 95 -11.73 1.13 1.08
CA VAL A 95 -10.87 2.30 1.27
C VAL A 95 -10.88 3.15 0.00
N PRO A 96 -11.48 4.36 0.04
CA PRO A 96 -11.35 5.32 -1.06
C PRO A 96 -9.96 5.96 -1.01
N LEU A 97 -9.31 6.11 -2.18
CA LEU A 97 -8.08 6.87 -2.29
C LEU A 97 -8.38 8.36 -2.40
N ALA A 98 -7.53 9.18 -1.78
CA ALA A 98 -7.63 10.65 -1.82
C ALA A 98 -6.85 11.23 -3.01
N GLY A 99 -6.91 12.55 -3.18
CA GLY A 99 -6.35 13.23 -4.35
C GLY A 99 -4.83 13.08 -4.51
N ASP A 100 -4.12 12.63 -3.49
CA ASP A 100 -2.69 12.29 -3.52
C ASP A 100 -2.39 10.94 -4.16
N LEU A 101 -3.38 10.03 -4.25
CA LEU A 101 -3.21 8.65 -4.75
C LEU A 101 -4.24 8.24 -5.80
N ASN A 102 -5.43 8.82 -5.78
CA ASN A 102 -6.52 8.51 -6.69
C ASN A 102 -6.05 8.76 -8.13
N ASP A 103 -6.08 7.71 -8.94
CA ASP A 103 -5.57 7.71 -10.33
C ASP A 103 -4.10 8.11 -10.44
N GLN A 104 -3.29 7.80 -9.41
CA GLN A 104 -1.85 8.10 -9.39
C GLN A 104 -0.98 6.92 -8.97
N VAL A 105 -1.57 5.81 -8.51
CA VAL A 105 -0.80 4.65 -8.02
C VAL A 105 -0.08 3.94 -9.18
N SER A 106 1.24 3.82 -9.06
CA SER A 106 2.12 3.15 -10.05
C SER A 106 2.90 1.95 -9.47
N SER A 107 2.93 1.79 -8.15
CA SER A 107 3.39 0.58 -7.47
C SER A 107 2.56 0.30 -6.22
N VAL A 108 2.24 -0.96 -5.95
CA VAL A 108 1.30 -1.32 -4.89
C VAL A 108 1.53 -2.72 -4.36
N GLY A 109 1.33 -2.93 -3.06
CA GLY A 109 1.43 -4.26 -2.46
C GLY A 109 0.80 -4.34 -1.09
N PRO A 110 -0.04 -5.36 -0.83
CA PRO A 110 -0.55 -5.58 0.51
C PRO A 110 0.50 -6.21 1.44
N ASP A 111 0.31 -6.03 2.74
CA ASP A 111 1.00 -6.82 3.76
C ASP A 111 0.73 -8.32 3.56
N ALA A 112 1.63 -9.17 4.06
CA ALA A 112 1.47 -10.62 3.99
C ALA A 112 0.20 -11.08 4.74
N GLY A 113 -0.48 -12.10 4.20
CA GLY A 113 -1.72 -12.64 4.78
C GLY A 113 -3.00 -11.92 4.36
N ALA A 114 -2.90 -10.94 3.44
CA ALA A 114 -4.05 -10.26 2.85
C ALA A 114 -4.21 -10.61 1.37
N TYR A 115 -5.46 -10.74 0.94
CA TYR A 115 -5.89 -10.69 -0.45
C TYR A 115 -6.63 -9.38 -0.67
N CYS A 116 -6.15 -8.57 -1.61
CA CYS A 116 -6.69 -7.24 -1.87
C CYS A 116 -7.14 -7.11 -3.32
N ARG A 117 -8.30 -6.49 -3.50
CA ARG A 117 -8.83 -6.05 -4.79
C ARG A 117 -8.68 -4.55 -4.93
N PHE A 118 -8.08 -4.13 -6.02
CA PHE A 118 -7.84 -2.74 -6.39
C PHE A 118 -8.76 -2.36 -7.53
N TYR A 119 -9.68 -1.43 -7.25
CA TYR A 119 -10.72 -1.00 -8.17
C TYR A 119 -10.35 0.29 -8.87
N PHE A 120 -10.79 0.42 -10.11
CA PHE A 120 -10.67 1.65 -10.89
C PHE A 120 -11.87 2.57 -10.73
N ASN A 121 -12.99 2.05 -10.22
CA ASN A 121 -14.13 2.86 -9.83
C ASN A 121 -14.10 3.14 -8.32
N ALA A 122 -14.60 4.32 -7.95
CA ALA A 122 -14.74 4.68 -6.56
C ALA A 122 -15.74 3.76 -5.84
N GLY A 123 -15.54 3.56 -4.54
CA GLY A 123 -16.47 2.82 -3.69
C GLY A 123 -16.41 1.30 -3.84
N CYS A 124 -15.28 0.76 -4.29
CA CYS A 124 -15.03 -0.68 -4.43
C CYS A 124 -16.06 -1.37 -5.31
N THR A 125 -16.40 -0.72 -6.42
CA THR A 125 -17.35 -1.23 -7.41
C THR A 125 -16.62 -1.70 -8.66
N ASP A 126 -17.13 -2.75 -9.29
CA ASP A 126 -16.72 -3.20 -10.61
C ASP A 126 -17.92 -3.20 -11.56
N ASP A 127 -17.64 -3.00 -12.86
CA ASP A 127 -18.66 -3.18 -13.89
C ASP A 127 -18.58 -4.61 -14.40
N ASN A 128 -19.48 -5.47 -13.91
CA ASN A 128 -19.57 -6.89 -14.25
C ASN A 128 -18.29 -7.69 -13.97
N GLY A 129 -17.61 -7.43 -12.84
CA GLY A 129 -16.37 -8.13 -12.51
C GLY A 129 -15.15 -7.68 -13.32
N CYS A 130 -15.22 -6.54 -14.00
CA CYS A 130 -14.08 -5.88 -14.66
C CYS A 130 -13.60 -4.63 -13.92
N TRP A 131 -12.62 -3.91 -14.45
CA TRP A 131 -12.17 -2.65 -13.83
C TRP A 131 -11.55 -2.78 -12.45
N HIS A 132 -10.93 -3.92 -12.18
CA HIS A 132 -10.13 -4.14 -10.98
C HIS A 132 -8.98 -5.11 -11.29
N PHE A 133 -8.05 -5.20 -10.36
CA PHE A 133 -7.09 -6.31 -10.30
C PHE A 133 -6.90 -6.76 -8.86
N ASP A 134 -6.48 -8.01 -8.71
CA ASP A 134 -6.32 -8.66 -7.42
C ASP A 134 -4.86 -8.95 -7.14
N LEU A 135 -4.46 -8.80 -5.88
CA LEU A 135 -3.09 -8.96 -5.44
C LEU A 135 -3.03 -9.51 -4.01
N THR A 136 -2.09 -10.43 -3.79
CA THR A 136 -1.59 -10.81 -2.47
C THR A 136 -0.14 -10.36 -2.38
N SER A 137 0.47 -10.41 -1.19
CA SER A 137 1.93 -10.21 -1.08
C SER A 137 2.66 -11.33 -1.84
N PRO A 138 3.73 -11.03 -2.58
CA PRO A 138 4.38 -9.73 -2.77
C PRO A 138 3.68 -8.81 -3.78
N GLY A 139 3.95 -7.52 -3.67
CA GLY A 139 3.36 -6.47 -4.48
C GLY A 139 3.88 -6.40 -5.92
N ILE A 140 3.32 -5.42 -6.65
CA ILE A 140 3.69 -5.06 -8.01
C ILE A 140 4.50 -3.76 -7.93
N ASP A 141 5.77 -3.85 -8.31
CA ASP A 141 6.67 -2.70 -8.34
C ASP A 141 6.37 -1.76 -9.52
N ASN A 142 5.83 -2.25 -10.63
CA ASN A 142 5.54 -1.44 -11.80
C ASN A 142 4.21 -1.82 -12.47
N LEU A 143 3.18 -1.02 -12.22
CA LEU A 143 1.84 -1.21 -12.78
C LEU A 143 1.74 -0.92 -14.28
N ASN A 144 2.74 -0.28 -14.91
CA ASN A 144 2.75 -0.06 -16.36
C ASN A 144 3.00 -1.34 -17.18
N GLN A 145 3.36 -2.44 -16.52
CA GLN A 145 3.61 -3.69 -17.21
C GLN A 145 2.28 -4.32 -17.63
N GLN A 146 2.14 -4.62 -18.93
CA GLN A 146 0.99 -5.33 -19.52
C GLN A 146 0.88 -6.80 -19.07
N ARG A 147 1.48 -7.15 -17.93
CA ARG A 147 1.55 -8.51 -17.39
C ARG A 147 0.32 -8.86 -16.57
N TYR A 148 -0.43 -7.87 -16.11
CA TYR A 148 -1.61 -8.06 -15.27
C TYR A 148 -2.85 -7.95 -16.14
N TRP A 149 -3.54 -9.08 -16.32
CA TRP A 149 -4.80 -9.08 -17.06
C TRP A 149 -5.82 -8.25 -16.29
N VAL A 150 -6.30 -7.17 -16.91
CA VAL A 150 -7.41 -6.38 -16.38
C VAL A 150 -8.48 -6.29 -17.44
N CYS A 151 -9.63 -6.91 -17.20
CA CYS A 151 -10.71 -6.87 -18.17
C CYS A 151 -11.40 -5.50 -18.22
N GLY A 152 -12.00 -5.20 -19.37
CA GLY A 152 -12.67 -3.93 -19.63
C GLY A 152 -11.73 -2.80 -20.06
N GLN A 153 -10.42 -3.06 -20.21
CA GLN A 153 -9.42 -2.00 -20.31
C GLN A 153 -8.55 -2.02 -21.57
N PRO A 154 -8.39 -0.88 -22.27
CA PRO A 154 -7.42 -0.77 -23.36
C PRO A 154 -6.01 -1.01 -22.84
N GLY A 155 -5.34 -2.03 -23.36
CA GLY A 155 -3.93 -2.29 -23.09
C GLY A 155 -3.60 -2.95 -21.75
N ASN A 156 -4.59 -3.43 -20.99
CA ASN A 156 -4.41 -4.16 -19.72
C ASN A 156 -3.46 -3.45 -18.73
N ASN A 157 -3.56 -2.12 -18.64
CA ASN A 157 -2.67 -1.30 -17.82
C ASN A 157 -3.41 -0.75 -16.56
N PRO A 158 -3.06 -1.21 -15.35
CA PRO A 158 -3.59 -0.68 -14.09
C PRO A 158 -2.92 0.61 -13.59
N ASN A 159 -1.82 1.06 -14.21
CA ASN A 159 -1.06 2.23 -13.78
C ASN A 159 -1.93 3.49 -13.74
N ASP A 160 -1.82 4.26 -12.66
CA ASP A 160 -2.49 5.56 -12.46
C ASP A 160 -4.01 5.48 -12.58
N ARG A 161 -4.60 4.36 -12.14
CA ARG A 161 -6.05 4.11 -12.31
C ARG A 161 -6.73 3.56 -11.08
N VAL A 162 -6.00 3.28 -10.00
CA VAL A 162 -6.59 2.83 -8.74
C VAL A 162 -7.28 4.01 -8.07
N THR A 163 -8.54 3.82 -7.70
CA THR A 163 -9.35 4.85 -7.01
C THR A 163 -9.89 4.36 -5.68
N SER A 164 -10.02 3.05 -5.50
CA SER A 164 -10.36 2.45 -4.21
C SER A 164 -9.86 1.00 -4.12
N TYR A 165 -9.77 0.47 -2.91
CA TYR A 165 -9.41 -0.93 -2.70
C TYR A 165 -10.10 -1.54 -1.49
N GLN A 166 -10.13 -2.86 -1.43
CA GLN A 166 -10.68 -3.63 -0.32
C GLN A 166 -9.85 -4.90 -0.11
N CYS A 167 -9.62 -5.27 1.14
CA CYS A 167 -8.79 -6.42 1.51
C CYS A 167 -9.53 -7.39 2.41
N TRP A 168 -9.17 -8.67 2.32
CA TRP A 168 -9.70 -9.77 3.13
C TRP A 168 -8.58 -10.72 3.57
N ASP A 169 -8.88 -11.55 4.56
CA ASP A 169 -7.98 -12.59 5.04
C ASP A 169 -7.68 -13.61 3.92
N TRP A 170 -6.40 -13.99 3.77
CA TRP A 170 -5.92 -15.01 2.83
C TRP A 170 -5.41 -16.25 3.57
#